data_AF-H3ZLJ7-F1
#
_entry.id   AF-H3ZLJ7-F1
#
_cell.length_a   1.000
_cell.length_b   1.000
_cell.length_c   1.000
_cell.angle_alpha   90.00
_cell.angle_beta   90.00
_cell.angle_gamma   90.00
#
_symmetry.space_group_name_H-M   'P 1'
#
loop_
_entity.id
_entity.type
_entity.pdbx_description
1 polymer ?
#
loop_
_entity_poly.entity_id
_entity_poly.type
_entity_poly.pdbx_seq_one_letter_code
_entity_poly.pdbx_strand_id
1 'polypeptide(L)' 'MRYLLDENIPLSLYKMLQEKYDVKRVQEIRRGLSDREVLRIARREGRVLVTLDKDFASLQEN' A
#
# COMPACT_ATOMS: atom_id res chain seq x y z
N MET A 1 -7.38 10.04 6.71
CA MET A 1 -6.47 8.87 6.68
C MET A 1 -5.83 8.80 5.30
N ARG A 2 -4.58 8.33 5.20
CA ARG A 2 -3.89 8.13 3.92
C ARG A 2 -3.57 6.66 3.74
N TYR A 3 -3.84 6.10 2.57
CA TYR A 3 -3.64 4.68 2.29
C TYR A 3 -2.64 4.47 1.16
N LEU A 4 -1.85 3.40 1.26
CA LEU A 4 -1.09 2.83 0.17
C LEU A 4 -1.65 1.42 -0.09
N LEU A 5 -2.21 1.21 -1.27
CA LEU A 5 -2.75 -0.09 -1.68
C LEU A 5 -1.67 -0.87 -2.42
N ASP A 6 -1.44 -2.09 -1.95
CA ASP A 6 -0.54 -3.05 -2.59
C ASP A 6 -1.07 -3.51 -3.96
N GLU A 7 -0.22 -4.17 -4.76
CA GLU A 7 -0.56 -4.62 -6.11
C GLU A 7 -1.69 -5.66 -6.13
N ASN A 8 -1.80 -6.46 -5.08
CA ASN A 8 -2.83 -7.49 -4.91
C ASN A 8 -4.23 -6.92 -4.61
N ILE A 9 -4.35 -5.61 -4.37
CA ILE A 9 -5.63 -5.00 -4.01
C ILE A 9 -6.52 -4.79 -5.25
N PRO A 10 -7.78 -5.30 -5.24
CA PRO A 10 -8.72 -5.12 -6.35
C PRO A 10 -9.00 -3.65 -6.68
N LEU A 11 -9.14 -3.36 -7.98
CA LEU A 11 -9.47 -2.02 -8.48
C LEU A 11 -10.81 -1.50 -7.92
N SER A 12 -11.78 -2.37 -7.67
CA SER A 12 -13.07 -2.00 -7.07
C SER A 12 -12.92 -1.39 -5.68
N LEU A 13 -12.02 -1.94 -4.85
CA LEU A 13 -11.74 -1.40 -3.52
C LEU A 13 -11.05 -0.03 -3.62
N TYR A 14 -10.10 0.12 -4.54
CA TYR A 14 -9.50 1.43 -4.84
C TYR A 14 -10.56 2.47 -5.23
N LYS A 15 -11.50 2.11 -6.12
CA LYS A 15 -12.62 2.98 -6.53
C LYS A 15 -13.47 3.43 -5.36
N MET A 16 -13.79 2.53 -4.43
CA MET A 16 -14.57 2.88 -3.24
C MET A 16 -13.78 3.75 -2.25
N LEU A 17 -12.50 3.44 -1.99
CA LEU A 17 -11.71 4.16 -0.98
C LEU A 17 -11.33 5.57 -1.41
N GLN A 18 -11.02 5.78 -2.69
CA GLN A 18 -10.57 7.09 -3.18
C GLN A 18 -11.68 8.16 -3.13
N GLU A 19 -12.95 7.77 -3.03
CA GLU A 19 -14.07 8.71 -2.86
C GLU A 19 -14.01 9.47 -1.52
N LYS A 20 -13.31 8.93 -0.51
CA LYS A 20 -13.32 9.47 0.87
C LYS A 20 -11.93 9.66 1.48
N TYR A 21 -10.89 9.08 0.90
CA TYR A 21 -9.55 9.06 1.47
C TYR A 21 -8.47 9.41 0.45
N ASP A 22 -7.30 9.86 0.90
CA ASP A 22 -6.10 9.94 0.05
C ASP A 22 -5.57 8.53 -0.14
N VAL A 23 -5.78 7.99 -1.33
CA VAL A 23 -5.38 6.63 -1.69
C VAL A 23 -4.36 6.68 -2.82
N LYS A 24 -3.27 5.95 -2.67
CA LYS A 24 -2.24 5.74 -3.69
C LYS A 24 -2.09 4.24 -3.93
N ARG A 25 -1.75 3.82 -5.14
CA ARG A 25 -1.50 2.41 -5.46
C ARG A 25 -0.01 2.18 -5.74
N VAL A 26 0.55 1.06 -5.27
CA VAL A 26 1.97 0.71 -5.53
C VAL A 26 2.30 0.76 -7.02
N GLN A 27 1.42 0.18 -7.84
CA GLN A 27 1.53 0.16 -9.30
C GLN A 27 1.54 1.52 -10.01
N GLU A 28 1.12 2.61 -9.34
CA GLU A 28 1.21 3.99 -9.87
C GLU A 28 2.59 4.62 -9.60
N ILE A 29 3.34 4.05 -8.64
CA ILE A 29 4.70 4.46 -8.31
C ILE A 29 5.68 3.68 -9.19
N ARG A 30 5.68 2.35 -9.06
CA ARG A 30 6.49 1.40 -9.81
C ARG A 30 5.95 0.00 -9.58
N ARG A 31 5.84 -0.82 -10.62
CA ARG A 31 5.49 -2.23 -10.46
C ARG A 31 6.66 -3.06 -9.94
N GLY A 32 6.37 -4.11 -9.17
CA GLY A 32 7.37 -5.05 -8.67
C GLY A 32 8.28 -4.47 -7.58
N LEU A 33 7.77 -3.53 -6.78
CA LEU A 33 8.46 -3.12 -5.56
C LEU A 33 8.53 -4.31 -4.60
N SER A 34 9.67 -4.47 -3.93
CA SER A 34 9.77 -5.41 -2.81
C SER A 34 8.93 -4.94 -1.62
N ASP A 35 8.54 -5.87 -0.75
CA ASP A 35 7.75 -5.55 0.45
C ASP A 35 8.41 -4.48 1.33
N ARG A 36 9.74 -4.51 1.43
CA ARG A 36 10.53 -3.50 2.16
C ARG A 36 10.43 -2.12 1.50
N GLU A 37 10.46 -2.04 0.18
CA GLU A 37 10.28 -0.77 -0.52
C GLU A 37 8.86 -0.22 -0.32
N VAL A 38 7.85 -1.10 -0.39
CA VAL A 38 6.45 -0.73 -0.13
C VAL A 38 6.27 -0.19 1.29
N LEU A 39 6.80 -0.89 2.30
CA LEU A 39 6.79 -0.45 3.70
C LEU A 39 7.49 0.89 3.90
N ARG A 40 8.67 1.07 3.28
CA ARG A 40 9.42 2.32 3.36
C ARG A 40 8.63 3.50 2.79
N ILE A 41 7.93 3.30 1.67
CA ILE A 41 7.06 4.33 1.08
C ILE A 41 5.90 4.64 2.03
N ALA A 42 5.24 3.61 2.56
CA ALA A 42 4.13 3.78 3.49
C ALA A 42 4.55 4.59 4.72
N ARG A 43 5.68 4.22 5.36
CA ARG A 43 6.23 4.93 6.52
C ARG A 43 6.63 6.37 6.19
N ARG A 44 7.43 6.56 5.13
CA ARG A 44 7.94 7.88 4.73
C ARG A 44 6.79 8.85 4.40
N GLU A 45 5.71 8.36 3.80
CA GLU A 45 4.55 9.18 3.45
C GLU A 45 3.47 9.22 4.56
N GLY A 46 3.66 8.51 5.68
CA GLY A 46 2.65 8.43 6.74
C GLY A 46 1.33 7.80 6.27
N ARG A 47 1.40 6.75 5.44
CA ARG A 47 0.27 6.00 4.89
C ARG A 47 0.09 4.67 5.61
N VAL A 48 -1.16 4.27 5.78
CA VAL A 48 -1.53 2.90 6.18
C VAL A 48 -1.41 2.00 4.95
N LEU A 49 -0.54 0.99 5.02
CA LEU A 49 -0.46 -0.05 4.00
C LEU A 49 -1.68 -0.97 4.10
N VAL A 50 -2.32 -1.23 2.95
CA VAL A 50 -3.39 -2.21 2.82
C VAL A 50 -2.93 -3.27 1.81
N THR A 51 -2.81 -4.51 2.28
CA THR A 51 -2.37 -5.67 1.48
C THR A 51 -3.17 -6.91 1.88
N LEU A 52 -3.32 -7.85 0.95
CA LEU A 52 -3.83 -9.20 1.22
C LEU A 52 -2.69 -10.20 1.46
N ASP A 53 -1.44 -9.76 1.38
CA ASP A 53 -0.27 -10.60 1.61
C ASP A 53 0.05 -10.66 3.11
N LYS A 54 -0.04 -11.86 3.68
CA LYS A 54 0.19 -12.11 5.09
C LYS A 54 1.66 -11.97 5.49
N ASP A 55 2.59 -12.09 4.54
CA ASP A 55 4.02 -12.13 4.84
C ASP A 55 4.51 -10.76 5.35
N PHE A 56 3.80 -9.68 5.01
CA PHE A 56 4.01 -8.34 5.58
C PHE A 56 3.86 -8.29 7.11
N ALA A 57 3.07 -9.17 7.73
CA ALA A 57 2.91 -9.19 9.19
C ALA A 57 4.20 -9.60 9.92
N SER A 58 5.09 -10.33 9.23
CA SER A 58 6.39 -10.75 9.77
C SER A 58 7.51 -9.73 9.54
N LEU A 59 7.26 -8.72 8.70
CA LEU A 59 8.26 -7.73 8.32
C LEU A 59 8.33 -6.61 9.36
N GLN A 60 9.48 -6.52 10.01
CA GLN A 60 9.87 -5.35 10.79
C GLN A 60 10.94 -4.60 9.98
N GLU A 61 10.75 -3.29 9.79
CA GLU A 61 11.89 -2.44 9.42
C GLU A 61 12.62 -2.12 10.72
N ASN A 62 13.91 -2.50 10.77
CA ASN A 62 14.83 -2.12 11.84
C ASN A 62 15.24 -0.65 11.70
#